data_AF-A0A974I327-F1
#
_entry.id   AF-A0A974I327-F1
#
_cell.length_a   1.000
_cell.length_b   1.000
_cell.length_c   1.000
_cell.angle_alpha   90.00
_cell.angle_beta   90.00
_cell.angle_gamma   90.00
#
_symmetry.space_group_name_H-M   'P 1'
#
loop_
_entity.id
_entity.type
_entity.pdbx_description
1 polymer ?
#
loop_
_entity_poly.entity_id
_entity_poly.type
_entity_poly.pdbx_seq_one_letter_code
_entity_poly.pdbx_strand_id
1 'polypeptide(L)'
;MCFGATLYLRFCFRLGDAVKTSGSQLGFPKGRVNVHWFGVPGLRWPGVWPLLLKNVRSGRRPDVLVIHAGGNDMGLCSQRELVVMMKQDLDKIRQLFPDIILVWSEMVPHLVCRYARDGERMDKNRGKVNKLM
;
A
#
# COMPACT_ATOMS: atom_id res chain seq x y z
N MET A 1 0.87 23.20 18.53
CA MET A 1 0.27 22.50 17.37
C MET A 1 1.39 22.12 16.43
N CYS A 2 1.93 20.91 16.58
CA CYS A 2 3.05 20.40 15.77
C CYS A 2 2.83 18.92 15.48
N PHE A 3 3.51 18.43 14.43
CA PHE A 3 3.69 17.05 13.97
C PHE A 3 2.80 16.58 12.83
N GLY A 4 3.20 16.97 11.62
CA GLY A 4 2.85 16.30 10.38
C GLY A 4 3.68 15.02 10.19
N ALA A 5 3.04 13.86 10.30
CA ALA A 5 3.59 12.55 10.00
C ALA A 5 2.90 11.99 8.74
N THR A 6 3.67 11.80 7.68
CA THR A 6 3.22 11.15 6.44
C THR A 6 3.69 9.71 6.44
N LEU A 7 2.76 8.76 6.47
CA LEU A 7 3.07 7.34 6.37
C LEU A 7 2.95 6.88 4.92
N TYR A 8 4.07 6.43 4.37
CA TYR A 8 4.14 5.88 3.02
C TYR A 8 4.38 4.38 3.10
N LEU A 9 3.33 3.58 2.97
CA LEU A 9 3.45 2.13 2.88
C LEU A 9 3.79 1.76 1.42
N ARG A 10 5.09 1.71 1.11
CA ARG A 10 5.59 1.20 -0.17
C ARG A 10 5.96 -0.27 -0.03
N PHE A 11 5.19 -1.14 -0.68
CA PHE A 11 5.51 -2.55 -0.76
C PHE A 11 6.39 -2.81 -1.98
N CYS A 12 7.70 -2.85 -1.74
CA CYS A 12 8.67 -3.22 -2.76
C CYS A 12 8.68 -4.75 -2.93
N PHE A 13 8.28 -5.22 -4.11
CA PHE A 13 8.72 -6.53 -4.59
C PHE A 13 10.17 -6.43 -5.06
N ARG A 14 11.01 -7.33 -4.56
CA ARG A 14 12.40 -7.51 -4.99
C ARG A 14 12.49 -7.58 -6.52
N LEU A 15 13.05 -6.55 -7.13
CA LEU A 15 13.97 -6.68 -8.26
C LEU A 15 15.34 -6.36 -7.70
N GLY A 16 16.34 -7.17 -8.07
CA GLY A 16 17.71 -7.05 -7.59
C GLY A 16 18.27 -5.63 -7.72
N ASP A 17 19.15 -5.30 -6.79
CA ASP A 17 20.13 -4.22 -6.86
C ASP A 17 19.64 -2.86 -7.34
N ALA A 18 19.08 -2.10 -6.40
CA ALA A 18 19.52 -0.72 -6.13
C ALA A 18 18.73 -0.16 -4.95
N VAL A 19 19.37 -0.07 -3.79
CA VAL A 19 19.06 1.01 -2.85
C VAL A 19 19.47 2.31 -3.55
N LYS A 20 18.59 2.85 -4.41
CA LYS A 20 18.77 4.18 -4.98
C LYS A 20 18.34 5.19 -3.92
N THR A 21 19.33 5.89 -3.40
CA THR A 21 19.27 6.97 -2.42
C THR A 21 18.53 8.19 -2.99
N SER A 22 17.23 8.06 -3.25
CA SER A 22 16.34 9.21 -3.18
C SER A 22 15.98 9.32 -1.70
N GLY A 23 16.54 10.31 -1.00
CA GLY A 23 16.57 10.39 0.47
C GLY A 23 15.25 10.01 1.12
N SER A 24 15.30 9.37 2.28
CA SER A 24 14.14 8.81 3.01
C SER A 24 12.96 9.76 3.22
N GLN A 25 13.14 11.07 3.00
CA GLN A 25 12.13 12.12 3.07
C GLN A 25 11.66 12.66 1.71
N LEU A 26 11.99 12.04 0.57
CA LEU A 26 11.63 12.52 -0.78
C LEU A 26 12.04 13.98 -1.06
N GLY A 27 13.06 14.49 -0.36
CA GLY A 27 13.49 15.89 -0.45
C GLY A 27 12.69 16.86 0.44
N PHE A 28 11.72 16.38 1.23
CA PHE A 28 11.00 17.22 2.18
C PHE A 28 11.89 17.63 3.38
N PRO A 29 11.71 18.86 3.91
CA PRO A 29 12.43 19.32 5.09
C PRO A 29 11.94 18.60 6.36
N LYS A 30 12.89 18.05 7.12
CA LYS A 30 12.64 17.42 8.43
C LYS A 30 11.97 18.40 9.38
N GLY A 31 11.01 17.92 10.17
CA GLY A 31 10.26 18.74 11.14
C GLY A 31 9.01 19.43 10.56
N ARG A 32 8.90 19.56 9.24
CA ARG A 32 7.63 19.95 8.57
C ARG A 32 6.87 18.73 8.06
N VAL A 33 7.59 17.80 7.45
CA VAL A 33 7.05 16.52 6.97
C VAL A 33 7.97 15.42 7.47
N ASN A 34 7.37 14.38 8.05
CA ASN A 34 8.09 13.17 8.42
C ASN A 34 7.55 12.01 7.58
N VAL A 35 8.35 11.55 6.62
CA VAL A 35 8.01 10.39 5.79
C VAL A 35 8.52 9.12 6.45
N HIS A 36 7.65 8.14 6.64
CA HIS A 36 8.02 6.81 7.13
C HIS A 36 7.65 5.75 6.09
N TRP A 37 8.64 4.92 5.73
CA TRP A 37 8.49 3.83 4.77
C TRP A 37 8.37 2.50 5.48
N PHE A 38 7.34 1.71 5.13
CA PHE A 38 7.28 0.30 5.51
C PHE A 38 7.04 -0.59 4.29
N GLY A 39 7.98 -1.49 4.06
CA GLY A 39 7.85 -2.57 3.07
C GLY A 39 7.87 -3.91 3.78
N VAL A 40 6.78 -4.67 3.68
CA VAL A 40 6.70 -6.04 4.18
C VAL A 40 6.61 -6.97 2.96
N PRO A 41 7.67 -7.73 2.62
CA PRO A 41 7.66 -8.64 1.49
C PRO A 41 6.53 -9.65 1.59
N GLY A 42 5.80 -9.86 0.49
CA GLY A 42 4.68 -10.82 0.43
C GLY A 42 3.44 -10.42 1.24
N LEU A 43 3.35 -9.18 1.74
CA LEU A 43 2.15 -8.74 2.44
C LEU A 43 0.93 -8.78 1.50
N ARG A 44 -0.06 -9.55 1.91
CA ARG A 44 -1.39 -9.63 1.30
C ARG A 44 -2.32 -8.59 1.91
N TRP A 45 -3.37 -8.23 1.20
CA TRP A 45 -4.33 -7.20 1.62
C TRP A 45 -4.86 -7.40 3.06
N PRO A 46 -5.25 -8.61 3.52
CA PRO A 46 -5.70 -8.82 4.90
C PRO A 46 -4.69 -8.39 5.98
N GLY A 47 -3.39 -8.32 5.64
CA GLY A 47 -2.34 -7.88 6.55
C GLY A 47 -2.17 -6.36 6.65
N VAL A 48 -2.79 -5.57 5.76
CA VAL A 48 -2.67 -4.10 5.74
C VAL A 48 -3.24 -3.48 7.01
N TRP A 49 -4.46 -3.90 7.39
CA TRP A 49 -5.12 -3.36 8.57
C TRP A 49 -4.39 -3.66 9.89
N PRO A 50 -3.98 -4.91 10.19
CA PRO A 50 -3.17 -5.21 11.38
C PRO A 50 -1.84 -4.42 11.41
N LEU A 51 -1.18 -4.26 10.26
CA LEU A 51 0.06 -3.50 10.16
C LEU A 51 -0.15 -2.02 10.47
N LEU A 52 -1.22 -1.42 9.95
CA LEU A 52 -1.58 -0.04 10.26
C LEU A 52 -1.82 0.14 11.76
N LEU A 53 -2.65 -0.70 12.37
CA LEU A 53 -2.96 -0.62 13.80
C LEU A 53 -1.73 -0.78 14.68
N LYS A 54 -0.83 -1.71 14.34
CA LYS A 54 0.45 -1.89 15.04
C LYS A 54 1.28 -0.59 15.03
N ASN A 55 1.34 0.09 13.89
CA ASN A 55 2.09 1.34 13.76
C ASN A 55 1.43 2.49 14.53
N VAL A 56 0.11 2.64 14.44
CA VAL A 56 -0.64 3.65 15.19
C VAL A 56 -0.45 3.46 16.70
N ARG A 57 -0.52 2.22 17.20
CA ARG A 57 -0.26 1.91 18.63
C ARG A 57 1.15 2.27 19.10
N SER A 58 2.14 2.26 18.19
CA SER A 58 3.50 2.70 18.50
C SER A 58 3.69 4.24 18.45
N GLY A 59 2.60 5.01 18.44
CA GLY A 59 2.62 6.47 18.40
C GLY A 59 2.79 7.07 16.99
N ARG A 60 2.69 6.25 15.93
CA ARG A 60 2.90 6.68 14.54
C ARG A 60 1.57 6.82 13.80
N ARG A 61 0.71 7.73 14.27
CA ARG A 61 -0.53 8.09 13.56
C ARG A 61 -0.19 8.92 12.32
N PRO A 62 -0.62 8.53 11.11
CA PRO A 62 -0.41 9.34 9.91
C PRO A 62 -1.47 10.44 9.76
N ASP A 63 -1.07 11.58 9.20
CA ASP A 63 -1.96 12.55 8.57
C ASP A 63 -2.24 12.17 7.11
N VAL A 64 -1.25 11.57 6.45
CA VAL A 64 -1.36 11.04 5.09
C VAL A 64 -0.95 9.57 5.12
N LEU A 65 -1.82 8.70 4.60
CA LEU A 65 -1.55 7.26 4.48
C LEU A 65 -1.57 6.87 3.00
N VAL A 66 -0.42 6.48 2.48
CA VAL A 66 -0.33 5.88 1.14
C VAL A 66 -0.20 4.37 1.26
N ILE A 67 -1.10 3.62 0.63
CA ILE A 67 -1.13 2.15 0.64
C ILE A 67 -0.80 1.63 -0.76
N HIS A 68 0.29 0.87 -0.88
CA HIS A 68 0.65 0.18 -2.12
C HIS A 68 0.50 -1.35 -1.97
N ALA A 69 -0.71 -1.88 -1.84
CA ALA A 69 -0.94 -3.30 -1.61
C ALA A 69 -2.10 -3.85 -2.48
N GLY A 70 -2.19 -5.17 -2.59
CA GLY A 70 -3.20 -5.89 -3.38
C GLY A 70 -2.60 -6.78 -4.49
N GLY A 71 -1.39 -6.45 -4.97
CA GLY A 71 -0.76 -7.23 -6.04
C GLY A 71 -0.44 -8.69 -5.65
N ASN A 72 -0.20 -8.93 -4.36
CA ASN A 72 0.04 -10.25 -3.77
C ASN A 72 -1.19 -11.15 -3.69
N ASP A 73 -2.37 -10.55 -3.79
CA ASP A 73 -3.65 -11.24 -3.65
C ASP A 73 -4.18 -11.71 -5.01
N MET A 74 -3.61 -11.18 -6.09
CA MET A 74 -3.94 -11.59 -7.46
C MET A 74 -3.66 -13.09 -7.66
N GLY A 75 -4.67 -13.80 -8.14
CA GLY A 75 -4.59 -15.25 -8.38
C GLY A 75 -4.89 -16.10 -7.13
N LEU A 76 -5.05 -15.49 -5.96
CA LEU A 76 -5.46 -16.17 -4.72
C LEU A 76 -6.95 -15.98 -4.41
N CYS A 77 -7.51 -14.83 -4.78
CA CYS A 77 -8.94 -14.56 -4.73
C CYS A 77 -9.41 -13.93 -6.05
N SER A 78 -10.73 -13.86 -6.24
CA SER A 78 -11.27 -13.17 -7.39
C SER A 78 -11.04 -11.65 -7.30
N GLN A 79 -10.95 -11.00 -8.46
CA GLN A 79 -10.84 -9.54 -8.54
C GLN A 79 -11.96 -8.82 -7.76
N ARG A 80 -13.17 -9.39 -7.75
CA ARG A 80 -14.34 -8.80 -7.10
C ARG A 80 -14.22 -8.88 -5.58
N GLU A 81 -13.83 -10.04 -5.07
CA GLU A 81 -13.59 -10.23 -3.63
C GLU A 81 -12.48 -9.30 -3.14
N LEU A 82 -11.39 -9.17 -3.91
CA LEU A 82 -10.30 -8.27 -3.58
C LEU A 82 -10.78 -6.81 -3.49
N VAL A 83 -11.48 -6.31 -4.51
CA VAL A 83 -12.02 -4.93 -4.51
C VAL A 83 -12.97 -4.69 -3.34
N VAL A 84 -13.86 -5.64 -3.04
CA VAL A 84 -14.80 -5.51 -1.91
C VAL A 84 -14.04 -5.42 -0.59
N MET A 85 -13.08 -6.33 -0.36
CA MET A 85 -12.25 -6.34 0.84
C MET A 85 -11.47 -5.04 0.98
N MET A 86 -10.90 -4.56 -0.13
CA MET A 86 -10.16 -3.30 -0.17
C MET A 86 -11.04 -2.11 0.21
N LYS A 87 -12.20 -1.95 -0.42
CA LYS A 87 -13.13 -0.86 -0.11
C LYS A 87 -13.58 -0.89 1.33
N GLN A 88 -13.97 -2.06 1.84
CA GLN A 88 -14.38 -2.22 3.24
C GLN A 88 -13.28 -1.79 4.21
N ASP A 89 -12.03 -2.16 3.96
CA ASP A 89 -10.93 -1.79 4.86
C ASP A 89 -10.56 -0.31 4.72
N LEU A 90 -10.61 0.27 3.52
CA LEU A 90 -10.40 1.72 3.33
C LEU A 90 -11.49 2.53 4.04
N ASP A 91 -12.74 2.09 3.99
CA ASP A 91 -13.86 2.75 4.68
C ASP A 91 -13.70 2.65 6.21
N LYS A 92 -13.29 1.48 6.73
CA LYS A 92 -12.94 1.33 8.16
C LYS A 92 -11.81 2.27 8.57
N ILE A 93 -10.78 2.42 7.73
CA ILE A 93 -9.66 3.35 7.99
C ILE A 93 -10.17 4.79 8.07
N ARG A 94 -11.01 5.23 7.13
CA ARG A 94 -11.59 6.57 7.13
C ARG A 94 -12.48 6.81 8.35
N GLN A 95 -13.26 5.81 8.77
CA GLN A 95 -14.10 5.92 9.96
C GLN A 95 -13.26 6.04 11.24
N LEU A 96 -12.15 5.30 11.35
CA LEU A 96 -11.28 5.34 12.53
C LEU A 96 -10.39 6.59 12.56
N PHE A 97 -10.01 7.11 11.40
CA PHE A 97 -9.15 8.27 11.24
C PHE A 97 -9.80 9.29 10.31
N PRO A 98 -10.81 10.06 10.78
CA PRO A 98 -11.58 10.96 9.92
C PRO A 98 -10.75 12.03 9.23
N ASP A 99 -9.64 12.45 9.85
CA ASP A 99 -8.77 13.51 9.34
C ASP A 99 -7.69 13.01 8.37
N ILE A 100 -7.63 11.70 8.08
CA ILE A 100 -6.55 11.12 7.30
C ILE A 100 -6.74 11.33 5.79
N ILE A 101 -5.69 11.76 5.11
CA ILE A 101 -5.63 11.72 3.65
C ILE A 101 -5.22 10.30 3.25
N LEU A 102 -6.20 9.52 2.79
CA LEU A 102 -6.01 8.13 2.38
C LEU A 102 -5.80 8.04 0.86
N VAL A 103 -4.64 7.53 0.45
CA VAL A 103 -4.28 7.31 -0.95
C VAL A 103 -3.98 5.83 -1.16
N TRP A 104 -4.64 5.21 -2.13
CA TRP A 104 -4.23 3.91 -2.63
C TRP A 104 -3.42 4.09 -3.91
N SER A 105 -2.26 3.44 -3.97
CA SER A 105 -1.39 3.46 -5.13
C SER A 105 -1.70 2.25 -6.01
N GLU A 106 -2.00 2.53 -7.28
CA GLU A 106 -2.25 1.52 -8.30
C GLU A 106 -1.18 0.42 -8.33
N MET A 107 -1.62 -0.81 -8.56
CA MET A 107 -0.72 -1.95 -8.71
C MET A 107 0.06 -1.82 -10.02
N VAL A 108 1.38 -1.97 -9.93
CA VAL A 108 2.29 -1.95 -11.09
C VAL A 108 2.28 -3.32 -11.79
N PRO A 109 2.37 -3.38 -13.12
CA PRO A 109 2.54 -4.63 -13.84
C PRO A 109 3.81 -5.39 -13.36
N HIS A 110 3.68 -6.70 -13.18
CA HIS A 110 4.80 -7.57 -12.87
C HIS A 110 5.23 -8.35 -14.11
N LEU A 111 6.52 -8.31 -14.45
CA LEU A 111 7.09 -9.07 -15.58
C LEU A 111 6.99 -10.60 -15.37
N VAL A 112 7.03 -11.06 -14.11
CA VAL A 112 6.91 -12.47 -13.74
C VAL A 112 6.04 -12.59 -12.49
N CYS A 113 4.85 -13.16 -12.61
CA CYS A 113 3.98 -13.45 -11.49
C CYS A 113 4.07 -14.95 -11.14
N ARG A 114 4.56 -15.29 -9.94
CA ARG A 114 4.84 -16.69 -9.52
C ARG A 114 3.61 -17.60 -9.55
N TYR A 115 2.41 -17.04 -9.50
CA TYR A 115 1.15 -17.77 -9.49
C TYR A 115 0.39 -17.71 -10.82
N ALA A 116 0.90 -16.96 -11.80
CA ALA A 116 0.26 -16.82 -13.09
C ALA A 116 0.54 -18.06 -13.95
N ARG A 117 -0.50 -18.85 -14.21
CA ARG A 117 -0.51 -19.80 -15.35
C ARG A 117 -0.57 -19.06 -16.69
N ASP A 118 -1.07 -17.82 -16.67
CA ASP A 118 -1.24 -16.92 -17.80
C ASP A 118 -0.99 -15.47 -17.34
N GLY A 119 0.13 -14.90 -17.76
CA GLY A 119 0.54 -13.55 -17.37
C GLY A 119 -0.34 -12.44 -17.95
N GLU A 120 -0.90 -12.64 -19.14
CA GLU A 120 -1.74 -11.65 -19.82
C GLU A 120 -3.09 -11.52 -19.11
N ARG A 121 -3.69 -12.65 -18.72
CA ARG A 121 -4.93 -12.66 -17.94
C ARG A 121 -4.75 -12.01 -16.57
N MET A 122 -3.58 -12.21 -15.95
CA MET A 122 -3.26 -11.59 -14.66
C MET A 122 -3.08 -10.08 -14.78
N ASP A 123 -2.45 -9.59 -15.85
CA ASP A 123 -2.33 -8.15 -16.09
C ASP A 123 -3.70 -7.50 -16.41
N LYS A 124 -4.56 -8.19 -17.16
CA LYS A 124 -5.96 -7.74 -17.36
C LYS A 124 -6.72 -7.63 -16.04
N ASN A 125 -6.57 -8.61 -15.14
CA ASN A 125 -7.21 -8.57 -13.83
C ASN A 125 -6.65 -7.42 -12.96
N ARG A 126 -5.34 -7.21 -12.96
CA ARG A 126 -4.69 -6.05 -12.31
C ARG A 126 -5.30 -4.74 -12.80
N GLY A 127 -5.36 -4.55 -14.12
CA GLY A 127 -5.94 -3.36 -14.74
C GLY A 127 -7.41 -3.15 -14.38
N LYS A 128 -8.19 -4.23 -14.22
CA LYS A 128 -9.58 -4.14 -13.75
C LYS A 128 -9.66 -3.70 -12.29
N VAL A 129 -8.84 -4.25 -11.41
CA VAL A 129 -8.81 -3.84 -9.99
C VAL A 129 -8.41 -2.37 -9.88
N ASN A 130 -7.36 -1.93 -10.59
CA ASN A 130 -6.95 -0.52 -10.61
C ASN A 130 -8.08 0.42 -11.06
N LYS A 131 -8.90 0.01 -12.03
CA LYS A 131 -10.05 0.81 -12.51
C LYS A 131 -11.25 0.82 -11.54
N LEU A 132 -11.35 -0.17 -10.66
CA LEU A 132 -12.51 -0.35 -9.77
C LEU A 132 -12.29 0.22 -8.36
N MET A 133 -11.03 0.44 -8.00
CA MET A 133 -10.58 1.06 -6.75
C MET A 133 -10.61 2.58 -6.86
#